data_AF-A0A1C5TFD4-F1
#
_entry.id   AF-A0A1C5TFD4-F1
#
_cell.length_a   1.000
_cell.length_b   1.000
_cell.length_c   1.000
_cell.angle_alpha   90.00
_cell.angle_beta   90.00
_cell.angle_gamma   90.00
#
_symmetry.space_group_name_H-M   'P 1'
#
loop_
_entity.id
_entity.type
_entity.pdbx_description
1 polymer ?
#
loop_
_entity_poly.entity_id
_entity_poly.type
_entity_poly.pdbx_seq_one_letter_code
_entity_poly.pdbx_strand_id
1 'polypeptide(L)'
;MDKEVLIQYCEMREEIKDIQNRIRKLDKFLSEPHQVSDTVKGTRTDGTIGSIKITGYPVPEYYRKQVLRERYKQILERKEAELLELTCLAEEYIQSISKSEVRIMFRLYYIDGLPWWKVAQAMNRMFPKRRMKFTEDSCRVRNNRFFEEI
;
A
#
# COMPACT_ATOMS: atom_id res chain seq x y z
N MET A 1 19.72 12.75 12.39
CA MET A 1 18.34 12.19 12.43
C MET A 1 17.68 12.79 11.23
N ASP A 2 17.70 12.01 10.16
CA ASP A 2 17.77 12.58 8.82
C ASP A 2 16.42 12.41 8.14
N LYS A 3 16.10 13.32 7.22
CA LYS A 3 14.88 13.30 6.39
C LYS A 3 14.57 11.93 5.77
N GLU A 4 15.60 11.12 5.63
CA GLU A 4 15.60 9.73 5.18
C GLU A 4 14.62 8.86 5.96
N VAL A 5 14.47 9.04 7.28
CA VAL A 5 13.52 8.27 8.10
C VAL A 5 12.08 8.47 7.62
N LEU A 6 11.71 9.72 7.31
CA LEU A 6 10.37 10.05 6.81
C LEU A 6 10.14 9.54 5.39
N ILE A 7 11.17 9.57 4.55
CA ILE A 7 11.13 9.04 3.18
C ILE A 7 10.97 7.52 3.21
N GLN A 8 11.83 6.82 3.95
CA GLN A 8 11.78 5.38 4.13
C GLN A 8 10.44 4.92 4.69
N TYR A 9 9.90 5.64 5.68
CA TYR A 9 8.57 5.38 6.22
C TYR A 9 7.48 5.45 5.13
N CYS A 10 7.49 6.50 4.30
CA CYS A 10 6.53 6.63 3.20
C CYS A 10 6.68 5.54 2.13
N GLU A 11 7.91 5.20 1.75
CA GLU A 11 8.20 4.13 0.79
C GLU A 11 7.73 2.77 1.31
N MET A 12 8.04 2.45 2.56
CA MET A 12 7.65 1.20 3.22
C MET A 12 6.12 1.05 3.26
N ARG A 13 5.39 2.14 3.54
CA ARG A 13 3.91 2.12 3.53
C ARG A 13 3.34 1.79 2.16
N GLU A 14 3.88 2.36 1.09
CA GLU A 14 3.42 2.06 -0.27
C GLU A 14 3.80 0.63 -0.69
N GLU A 15 4.96 0.11 -0.26
CA GLU A 15 5.35 -1.29 -0.46
C GLU A 15 4.36 -2.26 0.20
N ILE A 16 4.02 -2.03 1.48
CA ILE A 16 3.03 -2.83 2.23
C ILE A 16 1.68 -2.82 1.53
N LYS A 17 1.23 -1.64 1.09
CA LYS A 17 -0.04 -1.49 0.37
C LYS A 17 -0.04 -2.24 -0.97
N ASP A 18 1.08 -2.27 -1.69
CA ASP A 18 1.21 -3.10 -2.89
C ASP A 18 1.14 -4.60 -2.56
N ILE A 19 1.83 -5.06 -1.51
CA ILE A 19 1.76 -6.46 -1.06
C ILE A 19 0.31 -6.83 -0.70
N GLN A 20 -0.39 -5.98 0.06
CA GLN A 20 -1.80 -6.18 0.38
C GLN A 20 -2.67 -6.24 -0.89
N ASN A 21 -2.40 -5.41 -1.90
CA ASN A 21 -3.07 -5.50 -3.20
C ASN A 21 -2.83 -6.83 -3.91
N ARG A 22 -1.60 -7.34 -3.89
CA ARG A 22 -1.26 -8.64 -4.49
C ARG A 22 -1.97 -9.79 -3.76
N ILE A 23 -2.00 -9.76 -2.43
CA ILE A 23 -2.74 -10.73 -1.62
C ILE A 23 -4.24 -10.68 -1.96
N ARG A 24 -4.85 -9.48 -2.02
CA ARG A 24 -6.26 -9.33 -2.40
C ARG A 24 -6.58 -9.91 -3.78
N LYS A 25 -5.69 -9.73 -4.77
CA LYS A 25 -5.86 -10.33 -6.10
C LYS A 25 -5.81 -11.87 -6.05
N LEU A 26 -4.90 -12.42 -5.25
CA LEU A 26 -4.78 -13.88 -5.05
C LEU A 26 -5.99 -14.44 -4.28
N ASP A 27 -6.45 -13.75 -3.24
CA ASP A 27 -7.65 -14.11 -2.49
C ASP A 27 -8.88 -14.16 -3.40
N LYS A 28 -9.05 -13.14 -4.25
CA LYS A 28 -10.14 -13.12 -5.23
C LYS A 28 -10.08 -14.34 -6.16
N PHE A 29 -8.89 -14.63 -6.72
CA PHE A 29 -8.71 -15.79 -7.59
C PHE A 29 -9.06 -17.11 -6.88
N LEU A 30 -8.61 -17.27 -5.63
CA LEU A 30 -8.83 -18.50 -4.86
C LEU A 30 -10.26 -18.65 -4.36
N SER A 31 -11.01 -17.54 -4.25
CA SER A 31 -12.42 -17.54 -3.83
C SER A 31 -13.39 -17.90 -4.95
N GLU A 32 -13.04 -17.63 -6.20
CA GLU A 32 -13.90 -17.89 -7.37
C GLU A 32 -13.59 -19.28 -7.96
N PRO A 33 -14.60 -20.14 -8.20
CA PRO A 33 -14.40 -21.42 -8.87
C PRO A 33 -14.06 -21.22 -10.35
N HIS A 34 -12.76 -21.25 -10.67
CA HIS A 34 -12.23 -21.25 -12.03
C HIS A 34 -12.44 -22.62 -12.71
N GLN A 35 -13.64 -22.86 -13.25
CA GLN A 35 -13.90 -24.03 -14.08
C GLN A 35 -13.36 -23.77 -15.50
N VAL A 36 -12.40 -24.59 -15.92
CA VAL A 36 -11.86 -24.57 -17.28
C VAL A 36 -12.48 -25.73 -18.07
N SER A 37 -12.88 -25.46 -19.31
CA SER A 37 -13.39 -26.48 -20.21
C SER A 37 -12.45 -26.65 -21.39
N ASP A 38 -12.01 -27.88 -21.65
CA ASP A 38 -11.26 -28.24 -22.84
C ASP A 38 -12.06 -29.19 -23.73
N THR A 39 -11.80 -29.19 -25.04
CA THR A 39 -12.48 -30.06 -26.00
C THR A 39 -11.47 -30.99 -26.66
N VAL A 40 -11.56 -32.27 -26.33
CA VAL A 40 -10.71 -33.32 -26.91
C VAL A 40 -11.52 -34.17 -27.89
N LYS A 41 -10.85 -34.82 -28.85
CA LYS A 41 -11.47 -35.87 -29.67
C LYS A 41 -11.34 -37.21 -28.93
N GLY A 42 -12.45 -37.91 -28.74
CA GLY A 42 -12.47 -39.20 -28.08
C GLY A 42 -13.68 -40.04 -28.46
N THR A 43 -13.68 -41.29 -28.01
CA THR A 43 -14.79 -42.22 -28.18
C THR A 43 -15.82 -41.96 -27.09
N ARG A 44 -17.05 -41.69 -27.50
CA ARG A 44 -18.18 -41.49 -26.58
C ARG A 44 -18.68 -42.85 -26.06
N THR A 45 -19.53 -42.81 -25.03
CA THR A 45 -20.12 -44.01 -24.42
C THR A 45 -20.94 -44.86 -25.40
N ASP A 46 -21.43 -44.26 -26.49
CA ASP A 46 -22.14 -44.91 -27.59
C ASP A 46 -21.20 -45.51 -28.68
N GLY A 47 -19.88 -45.41 -28.49
CA GLY A 47 -18.88 -45.90 -29.43
C GLY A 47 -18.55 -44.95 -30.59
N THR A 48 -19.22 -43.79 -30.69
CA THR A 48 -18.94 -42.80 -31.74
C THR A 48 -17.69 -41.97 -31.42
N ILE A 49 -16.82 -41.73 -32.41
CA ILE A 49 -15.68 -40.82 -32.25
C ILE A 49 -16.18 -39.39 -32.49
N GLY A 50 -16.05 -38.54 -31.49
CA GLY A 50 -16.51 -37.16 -31.56
C GLY A 50 -15.78 -36.22 -30.60
N SER A 51 -16.14 -34.94 -30.64
CA SER A 51 -15.67 -33.98 -29.64
C SER A 51 -16.33 -34.26 -28.29
N ILE A 52 -15.52 -34.25 -27.23
CA ILE A 52 -15.94 -34.40 -25.83
C ILE A 52 -15.46 -33.16 -25.08
N LYS A 53 -16.39 -32.48 -24.41
CA LYS A 53 -16.06 -31.35 -23.53
C LYS A 53 -15.72 -31.89 -22.14
N ILE A 54 -14.48 -31.71 -21.71
CA ILE A 54 -14.00 -32.04 -20.37
C ILE A 54 -14.00 -30.74 -19.57
N THR A 55 -14.75 -30.69 -18.47
CA THR A 55 -14.71 -29.58 -17.52
C THR A 55 -13.93 -29.99 -16.28
N GLY A 56 -13.05 -29.12 -15.81
CA GLY A 56 -12.20 -29.39 -14.66
C GLY A 56 -11.66 -28.12 -14.00
N TYR A 57 -10.98 -28.29 -12.88
CA TYR A 57 -10.29 -27.22 -12.19
C TYR A 57 -8.79 -27.30 -12.49
N PRO A 58 -8.08 -26.21 -12.78
CA PRO A 58 -6.63 -26.23 -12.98
C PRO A 58 -5.94 -26.39 -11.61
N VAL A 59 -6.00 -27.62 -11.07
CA VAL A 59 -5.46 -28.01 -9.77
C VAL A 59 -4.01 -27.53 -9.55
N PRO A 60 -3.09 -27.63 -10.55
CA PRO A 60 -1.73 -27.12 -10.38
C PRO A 60 -1.63 -25.60 -10.23
N GLU A 61 -2.46 -24.83 -10.93
CA GLU A 61 -2.44 -23.35 -10.84
C GLU A 61 -2.97 -22.89 -9.47
N TYR A 62 -4.01 -23.54 -8.98
CA TYR A 62 -4.57 -23.27 -7.67
C TYR A 62 -3.55 -23.43 -6.54
N TYR A 63 -2.91 -24.60 -6.46
CA TYR A 63 -1.92 -24.86 -5.42
C TYR A 63 -0.72 -23.89 -5.52
N ARG A 64 -0.27 -23.57 -6.74
CA ARG A 64 0.79 -22.56 -6.94
C ARG A 64 0.38 -21.20 -6.38
N LYS A 65 -0.83 -20.73 -6.66
CA LYS A 65 -1.32 -19.43 -6.17
C LYS A 65 -1.59 -19.43 -4.67
N GLN A 66 -1.99 -20.56 -4.10
CA GLN A 66 -2.13 -20.73 -2.66
C GLN A 66 -0.77 -20.59 -1.95
N VAL A 67 0.28 -21.24 -2.45
CA VAL A 67 1.65 -21.11 -1.90
C VAL A 67 2.17 -19.67 -2.05
N LEU A 68 1.94 -19.03 -3.20
CA LEU A 68 2.33 -17.64 -3.41
C LEU A 68 1.64 -16.69 -2.43
N ARG A 69 0.34 -16.89 -2.19
CA ARG A 69 -0.43 -16.11 -1.23
C ARG A 69 0.17 -16.22 0.17
N GLU A 70 0.49 -17.43 0.60
CA GLU A 70 1.07 -17.67 1.93
C GLU A 70 2.44 -17.00 2.08
N ARG A 71 3.27 -17.10 1.03
CA ARG A 71 4.55 -16.39 0.99
C ARG A 71 4.38 -14.88 1.09
N TYR A 72 3.40 -14.29 0.38
CA TYR A 72 3.13 -12.86 0.49
C TYR A 72 2.66 -12.45 1.88
N LYS A 73 1.87 -13.28 2.57
CA LYS A 73 1.46 -13.02 3.97
C LYS A 73 2.64 -12.98 4.92
N GLN A 74 3.58 -13.93 4.80
CA GLN A 74 4.80 -13.94 5.62
C GLN A 74 5.72 -12.75 5.35
N ILE A 75 5.75 -12.26 4.10
CA ILE A 75 6.48 -11.03 3.76
C ILE A 75 5.76 -9.81 4.36
N LEU A 76 4.44 -9.76 4.24
CA LEU A 76 3.61 -8.68 4.80
C LEU A 76 3.82 -8.56 6.30
N GLU A 77 3.76 -9.65 7.05
CA GLU A 77 3.94 -9.67 8.51
C GLU A 77 5.31 -9.10 8.93
N ARG A 78 6.40 -9.53 8.27
CA ARG A 78 7.74 -8.98 8.54
C ARG A 78 7.82 -7.49 8.24
N LYS A 79 7.24 -7.05 7.12
CA LYS A 79 7.24 -5.65 6.69
C LYS A 79 6.40 -4.78 7.62
N GLU A 80 5.27 -5.28 8.11
CA GLU A 80 4.42 -4.59 9.09
C GLU A 80 5.15 -4.41 10.43
N ALA A 81 5.95 -5.39 10.86
CA ALA A 81 6.81 -5.26 12.04
C ALA A 81 7.90 -4.19 11.84
N GLU A 82 8.60 -4.19 10.70
CA GLU A 82 9.59 -3.18 10.34
C GLU A 82 8.98 -1.76 10.26
N LEU A 83 7.77 -1.66 9.70
CA LEU A 83 7.03 -0.39 9.64
C LEU A 83 6.72 0.16 11.03
N LEU A 84 6.43 -0.69 12.01
CA LEU A 84 6.12 -0.26 13.36
C LEU A 84 7.33 0.44 14.01
N GLU A 85 8.52 -0.12 13.84
CA GLU A 85 9.78 0.49 14.30
C GLU A 85 10.05 1.84 13.59
N LEU A 86 9.90 1.87 12.26
CA LEU A 86 10.04 3.10 11.48
C LEU A 86 9.02 4.17 11.87
N THR A 87 7.80 3.77 12.26
CA THR A 87 6.77 4.69 12.73
C THR A 87 7.24 5.41 13.99
N CYS A 88 7.78 4.67 14.96
CA CYS A 88 8.32 5.26 16.18
C CYS A 88 9.45 6.25 15.87
N LEU A 89 10.41 5.87 15.02
CA LEU A 89 11.50 6.75 14.62
C LEU A 89 11.01 8.01 13.89
N ALA A 90 10.02 7.87 13.01
CA ALA A 90 9.41 8.99 12.30
C ALA A 90 8.70 9.96 13.26
N GLU A 91 7.95 9.44 14.24
CA GLU A 91 7.27 10.24 15.25
C GLU A 91 8.26 10.95 16.18
N GLU A 92 9.31 10.26 16.62
CA GLU A 92 10.40 10.85 17.41
C GLU A 92 11.12 11.97 16.65
N TYR A 93 11.40 11.75 15.36
CA TYR A 93 11.98 12.76 14.50
C TYR A 93 11.07 13.99 14.40
N ILE A 94 9.78 13.79 14.11
CA ILE A 94 8.80 14.89 14.05
C ILE A 94 8.74 15.62 15.38
N GLN A 95 8.75 14.90 16.50
CA GLN A 95 8.72 15.47 17.85
C GLN A 95 9.97 16.29 18.19
N SER A 96 11.12 15.97 17.60
CA SER A 96 12.36 16.75 17.78
C SER A 96 12.31 18.14 17.11
N ILE A 97 11.40 18.37 16.15
CA ILE A 97 11.29 19.63 15.41
C ILE A 97 10.80 20.76 16.33
N SER A 98 11.63 21.78 16.55
CA SER A 98 11.34 22.89 17.47
C SER A 98 10.05 23.66 17.16
N LYS A 99 9.78 23.95 15.88
CA LYS A 99 8.61 24.71 15.44
C LYS A 99 7.34 23.82 15.43
N SER A 100 6.42 24.08 16.35
CA SER A 100 5.16 23.33 16.49
C SER A 100 4.30 23.34 15.22
N GLU A 101 4.27 24.45 14.47
CA GLU A 101 3.54 24.53 13.20
C GLU A 101 4.08 23.52 12.16
N VAL A 102 5.40 23.36 12.08
CA VAL A 102 6.05 22.42 11.14
C VAL A 102 5.80 20.99 11.58
N ARG A 103 5.88 20.73 12.89
CA ARG A 103 5.57 19.43 13.49
C ARG A 103 4.18 18.92 13.11
N ILE A 104 3.16 19.78 13.28
CA ILE A 104 1.78 19.44 12.92
C ILE A 104 1.65 19.20 11.42
N MET A 105 2.27 20.07 10.61
CA MET A 105 2.25 19.93 9.14
C MET A 105 2.88 18.61 8.68
N PHE A 106 4.00 18.20 9.29
CA PHE A 106 4.70 16.97 8.95
C PHE A 106 3.93 15.74 9.42
N ARG A 107 3.32 15.77 10.61
CA ARG A 107 2.43 14.70 11.06
C ARG A 107 1.28 14.49 10.07
N LEU A 108 0.61 15.56 9.66
CA LEU A 108 -0.49 15.49 8.69
C LEU A 108 -0.06 14.92 7.34
N TYR A 109 1.15 15.25 6.88
CA TYR A 109 1.64 14.79 5.58
C TYR A 109 2.21 13.38 5.64
N TYR A 110 3.25 13.16 6.46
CA TYR A 110 4.01 11.91 6.50
C TYR A 110 3.24 10.81 7.23
N ILE A 111 2.74 11.07 8.44
CA ILE A 111 2.07 10.06 9.27
C ILE A 111 0.62 9.84 8.78
N ASP A 112 -0.18 10.89 8.70
CA ASP A 112 -1.59 10.78 8.31
C ASP A 112 -1.76 10.54 6.79
N GLY A 113 -0.69 10.70 5.99
CA GLY A 113 -0.70 10.43 4.55
C GLY A 113 -1.58 11.40 3.75
N LEU A 114 -1.82 12.61 4.27
CA LEU A 114 -2.68 13.59 3.60
C LEU A 114 -1.94 14.30 2.46
N PRO A 115 -2.58 14.51 1.29
CA PRO A 115 -2.00 15.36 0.26
C PRO A 115 -1.92 16.82 0.73
N TRP A 116 -0.98 17.58 0.18
CA TRP A 116 -0.67 18.94 0.61
C TRP A 116 -1.88 19.90 0.65
N TRP A 117 -2.85 19.75 -0.25
CA TRP A 117 -4.08 20.54 -0.22
C TRP A 117 -4.96 20.25 1.02
N LYS A 118 -5.05 18.98 1.46
CA LYS A 118 -5.74 18.62 2.72
C LYS A 118 -4.97 19.08 3.94
N VAL A 119 -3.64 18.98 3.90
CA VAL A 119 -2.76 19.52 4.95
C VAL A 119 -3.01 21.01 5.11
N ALA A 120 -3.01 21.77 4.02
CA ALA A 120 -3.28 23.21 4.04
C ALA A 120 -4.66 23.53 4.62
N GLN A 121 -5.70 22.79 4.26
CA GLN A 121 -7.04 22.96 4.84
C GLN A 121 -7.07 22.67 6.34
N ALA A 122 -6.45 21.57 6.79
CA ALA A 122 -6.37 21.21 8.20
C ALA A 122 -5.58 22.26 9.01
N MET A 123 -4.45 22.73 8.48
CA MET A 123 -3.64 23.80 9.06
C MET A 123 -4.43 25.10 9.18
N ASN A 124 -5.18 25.50 8.15
CA ASN A 124 -6.02 26.71 8.21
C ASN A 124 -7.15 26.60 9.24
N ARG A 125 -7.71 25.39 9.45
CA ARG A 125 -8.72 25.14 10.49
C ARG A 125 -8.11 25.24 11.90
N MET A 126 -6.89 24.73 12.10
CA MET A 126 -6.19 24.79 13.38
C MET A 126 -5.65 26.20 13.70
N PHE A 127 -5.24 26.96 12.67
CA PHE A 127 -4.66 28.30 12.81
C PHE A 127 -5.52 29.38 12.13
N PRO A 128 -6.76 29.62 12.58
CA PRO A 128 -7.70 30.51 11.88
C PRO A 128 -7.29 31.98 11.90
N LYS A 129 -6.50 32.40 12.90
CA LYS A 129 -6.05 33.79 13.08
C LYS A 129 -4.78 34.14 12.30
N ARG A 130 -4.23 33.21 11.52
CA ARG A 130 -3.00 33.43 10.77
C ARG A 130 -3.23 34.44 9.64
N ARG A 131 -2.37 35.46 9.54
CA ARG A 131 -2.47 36.53 8.52
C ARG A 131 -2.40 36.00 7.09
N MET A 132 -1.46 35.10 6.81
CA MET A 132 -1.34 34.41 5.51
C MET A 132 -1.81 32.98 5.64
N LYS A 133 -2.85 32.63 4.89
CA LYS A 133 -3.40 31.27 4.86
C LYS A 133 -2.39 30.28 4.27
N PHE A 134 -2.47 29.04 4.72
CA PHE A 134 -1.77 27.92 4.12
C PHE A 134 -2.40 27.60 2.76
N THR A 135 -1.56 27.44 1.75
CA THR A 135 -1.90 26.90 0.44
C THR A 135 -1.11 25.61 0.22
N GLU A 136 -1.52 24.81 -0.75
CA GLU A 136 -0.81 23.58 -1.13
C GLU A 136 0.68 23.86 -1.39
N ASP A 137 0.97 24.84 -2.25
CA ASP A 137 2.34 25.23 -2.58
C ASP A 137 3.11 25.78 -1.39
N SER A 138 2.45 26.55 -0.52
CA SER A 138 3.08 27.10 0.70
C SER A 138 3.56 25.98 1.63
N CYS A 139 2.73 24.94 1.83
CA CYS A 139 3.12 23.77 2.62
C CYS A 139 4.26 22.98 1.96
N ARG A 140 4.15 22.70 0.66
CA ARG A 140 5.19 21.96 -0.09
C ARG A 140 6.54 22.69 -0.09
N VAL A 141 6.56 23.99 -0.39
CA VAL A 141 7.79 24.78 -0.38
C VAL A 141 8.39 24.87 1.01
N ARG A 142 7.55 24.99 2.05
CA ARG A 142 8.02 24.98 3.44
C ARG A 142 8.67 23.65 3.82
N ASN A 143 8.12 22.53 3.36
CA ASN A 143 8.71 21.21 3.52
C ASN A 143 10.10 21.13 2.88
N ASN A 144 10.23 21.57 1.63
CA ASN A 144 11.50 21.54 0.92
C ASN A 144 12.55 22.41 1.62
N ARG A 145 12.20 23.65 1.98
CA ARG A 145 13.11 24.55 2.71
C ARG A 145 13.56 23.98 4.04
N PHE A 146 12.66 23.32 4.78
CA PHE A 146 13.01 22.70 6.05
C PHE A 146 14.13 21.66 5.88
N PHE A 147 14.12 20.88 4.79
CA PHE A 147 15.16 19.89 4.50
C PHE A 147 16.40 20.45 3.77
N GLU A 148 16.33 21.67 3.25
CA GLU A 148 17.48 22.39 2.67
C GLU A 148 18.26 23.17 3.74
N GLU A 149 17.59 23.60 4.82
CA GLU A 149 18.18 24.36 5.93
C GLU A 149 18.81 23.48 7.04
N ILE A 150 18.61 22.16 6.99
CA ILE A 150 19.16 21.15 7.93
C ILE A 150 20.43 20.56 7.35
#